data_AF-A0A7V6DC49-F1
#
_entry.id   AF-A0A7V6DC49-F1
#
_cell.length_a   1.000
_cell.length_b   1.000
_cell.length_c   1.000
_cell.angle_alpha   90.00
_cell.angle_beta   90.00
_cell.angle_gamma   90.00
#
_symmetry.space_group_name_H-M   'P 1'
#
loop_
_entity.id
_entity.type
_entity.pdbx_description
1 polymer ?
#
loop_
_entity_poly.entity_id
_entity_poly.type
_entity_poly.pdbx_seq_one_letter_code
_entity_poly.pdbx_strand_id
1 'polypeptide(L)'
;VAKAEEAGAQSILVDTTGFITGTAGRRLKCAKVEAIRPQFVVAIQRKDELEHLLRPIERRQLRLLRLPVPESIAIKSPEMRQQRRVMRFFRYFQDARLHTFALSDISCEGTWFNTGTPLEWKEIHFLQETLRSRVFWAERAAEHLYIITDKVVDEHALLIVEETFRVAHVTTAGVHRFVKLLLGLLNAEGDCLAIGILERIDFVHRTITVRTPLRDVSGVAILRFGGLNVRPDGKEIGVVRPGEI
;
A
#
# COMPACT_ATOMS: atom_id res chain seq x y z
N VAL A 1 -16.94 9.09 -5.18
CA VAL A 1 -17.85 10.11 -5.75
C VAL A 1 -18.95 9.39 -6.50
N ALA A 2 -18.66 8.74 -7.64
CA ALA A 2 -19.62 7.89 -8.37
C ALA A 2 -20.50 7.00 -7.46
N LYS A 3 -19.90 6.18 -6.60
CA LYS A 3 -20.66 5.33 -5.66
C LYS A 3 -21.60 6.07 -4.70
N ALA A 4 -21.22 7.28 -4.28
CA ALA A 4 -22.09 8.09 -3.43
C ALA A 4 -23.25 8.67 -4.27
N GLU A 5 -22.98 9.06 -5.52
CA GLU A 5 -24.01 9.53 -6.46
C GLU A 5 -25.00 8.40 -6.81
N GLU A 6 -24.50 7.20 -7.10
CA GLU A 6 -25.29 5.98 -7.33
C GLU A 6 -26.15 5.62 -6.13
N ALA A 7 -25.64 5.84 -4.90
CA ALA A 7 -26.40 5.67 -3.66
C ALA A 7 -27.42 6.80 -3.41
N GLY A 8 -27.59 7.75 -4.33
CA GLY A 8 -28.54 8.85 -4.24
C GLY A 8 -28.09 9.99 -3.33
N ALA A 9 -26.79 10.13 -3.04
CA ALA A 9 -26.30 11.22 -2.22
C ALA A 9 -26.57 12.58 -2.90
N GLN A 10 -27.34 13.43 -2.22
CA GLN A 10 -27.63 14.79 -2.69
C GLN A 10 -26.45 15.76 -2.54
N SER A 11 -25.46 15.40 -1.70
CA SER A 11 -24.29 16.21 -1.43
C SER A 11 -23.13 15.31 -1.01
N ILE A 12 -21.93 15.62 -1.50
CA ILE A 12 -20.72 14.82 -1.26
C ILE A 12 -19.63 15.74 -0.72
N LEU A 13 -19.19 15.46 0.51
CA LEU A 13 -18.03 16.12 1.10
C LEU A 13 -16.81 15.19 1.01
N VAL A 14 -15.74 15.67 0.40
CA VAL A 14 -14.48 14.93 0.29
C VAL A 14 -13.45 15.56 1.22
N ASP A 15 -13.17 14.89 2.34
CA ASP A 15 -12.04 15.24 3.20
C ASP A 15 -10.71 14.80 2.56
N THR A 16 -9.66 15.61 2.71
CA THR A 16 -8.37 15.32 2.08
C THR A 16 -7.22 15.40 3.08
N THR A 17 -6.14 14.68 2.79
CA THR A 17 -4.94 14.67 3.65
C THR A 17 -4.29 16.05 3.78
N GLY A 18 -3.52 16.30 4.85
CA GLY A 18 -2.72 17.52 4.99
C GLY A 18 -1.45 17.58 4.13
N PHE A 19 -1.26 16.68 3.16
CA PHE A 19 -0.03 16.62 2.36
C PHE A 19 -0.07 17.65 1.22
N ILE A 20 0.46 18.83 1.52
CA ILE A 20 0.44 20.00 0.62
C ILE A 20 1.84 20.39 0.12
N THR A 21 2.90 19.89 0.73
CA THR A 21 4.28 20.30 0.43
C THR A 21 4.92 19.47 -0.68
N GLY A 22 5.87 20.07 -1.40
CA GLY A 22 6.65 19.42 -2.44
C GLY A 22 5.89 19.12 -3.73
N THR A 23 6.61 18.59 -4.72
CA THR A 23 6.08 18.26 -6.05
C THR A 23 5.01 17.17 -5.99
N ALA A 24 5.22 16.15 -5.16
CA ALA A 24 4.25 15.06 -4.96
C ALA A 24 2.94 15.54 -4.34
N GLY A 25 2.99 16.35 -3.28
CA GLY A 25 1.81 16.94 -2.64
C GLY A 25 1.01 17.80 -3.63
N ARG A 26 1.71 18.66 -4.37
CA ARG A 26 1.07 19.50 -5.40
C ARG A 26 0.39 18.67 -6.48
N ARG A 27 1.08 17.68 -7.05
CA ARG A 27 0.52 16.78 -8.08
C ARG A 27 -0.69 16.00 -7.56
N LEU A 28 -0.60 15.48 -6.34
CA LEU A 28 -1.70 14.75 -5.70
C LEU A 28 -2.97 15.63 -5.56
N LYS A 29 -2.82 16.88 -5.12
CA LYS A 29 -3.96 17.79 -4.93
C LYS A 29 -4.60 18.21 -6.26
N CYS A 30 -3.79 18.56 -7.26
CA CYS A 30 -4.30 18.87 -8.59
C CYS A 30 -5.05 17.66 -9.20
N ALA A 31 -4.46 16.46 -9.13
CA ALA A 31 -5.08 15.24 -9.64
C ALA A 31 -6.41 14.92 -8.94
N LYS A 32 -6.54 15.19 -7.63
CA LYS A 32 -7.81 15.04 -6.91
C LYS A 32 -8.89 15.98 -7.45
N VAL A 33 -8.56 17.26 -7.69
CA VAL A 33 -9.51 18.22 -8.27
C VAL A 33 -9.93 17.79 -9.68
N GLU A 34 -8.99 17.29 -10.49
CA GLU A 34 -9.26 16.78 -11.84
C GLU A 34 -10.14 15.55 -11.86
N ALA A 35 -9.87 14.58 -10.98
CA ALA A 35 -10.62 13.34 -10.91
C ALA A 35 -12.03 13.53 -10.35
N ILE A 36 -12.17 14.40 -9.34
CA ILE A 36 -13.45 14.63 -8.65
C ILE A 36 -14.31 15.66 -9.37
N ARG A 37 -13.70 16.60 -10.12
CA ARG A 37 -14.37 17.76 -10.73
C ARG A 37 -15.36 18.45 -9.78
N PRO A 38 -14.91 18.88 -8.58
CA PRO A 38 -15.81 19.37 -7.54
C PRO A 38 -16.45 20.71 -7.93
N GLN A 39 -17.69 20.91 -7.50
CA GLN A 39 -18.38 22.21 -7.62
C GLN A 39 -17.79 23.26 -6.67
N PHE A 40 -17.26 22.83 -5.52
CA PHE A 40 -16.68 23.70 -4.50
C PHE A 40 -15.33 23.15 -4.04
N VAL A 41 -14.36 24.06 -3.83
CA VAL A 41 -13.12 23.76 -3.11
C VAL A 41 -13.07 24.67 -1.90
N VAL A 42 -13.03 24.07 -0.70
CA VAL A 42 -12.89 24.80 0.56
C VAL A 42 -11.45 24.63 1.04
N ALA A 43 -10.68 25.70 0.96
CA ALA A 43 -9.29 25.77 1.35
C ALA A 43 -9.18 26.40 2.74
N ILE A 44 -8.93 25.58 3.76
CA ILE A 44 -8.74 26.03 5.14
C ILE A 44 -7.23 26.19 5.36
N GLN A 45 -6.76 27.43 5.54
CA GLN A 45 -5.32 27.74 5.56
C GLN A 45 -4.90 28.67 6.70
N ARG A 46 -3.62 28.57 7.07
CA ARG A 46 -2.91 29.59 7.83
C ARG A 46 -2.10 30.47 6.87
N LYS A 47 -2.36 31.78 6.89
CA LYS A 47 -1.75 32.74 5.95
C LYS A 47 -2.01 32.30 4.50
N ASP A 48 -0.96 32.06 3.73
CA ASP A 48 -0.96 31.77 2.29
C ASP A 48 -0.41 30.37 1.95
N GLU A 49 -0.36 29.46 2.93
CA GLU A 49 0.29 28.14 2.79
C GLU A 49 -0.32 27.27 1.68
N LEU A 50 -1.57 27.52 1.26
CA LEU A 50 -2.21 26.76 0.18
C LEU A 50 -2.15 27.47 -1.19
N GLU A 51 -1.72 28.73 -1.28
CA GLU A 51 -1.90 29.52 -2.51
C GLU A 51 -1.21 28.92 -3.73
N HIS A 52 -0.10 28.21 -3.54
CA HIS A 52 0.61 27.49 -4.60
C HIS A 52 -0.20 26.32 -5.20
N LEU A 53 -1.23 25.83 -4.49
CA LEU A 53 -2.21 24.83 -4.94
C LEU A 53 -3.47 25.48 -5.50
N LEU A 54 -3.88 26.63 -4.95
CA LEU A 54 -5.15 27.27 -5.27
C LEU A 54 -5.10 28.10 -6.56
N ARG A 55 -4.03 28.89 -6.76
CA ARG A 55 -3.88 29.73 -7.95
C ARG A 55 -4.04 28.96 -9.27
N PRO A 56 -3.48 27.74 -9.45
CA PRO A 56 -3.65 26.98 -10.69
C PRO A 56 -5.09 26.51 -10.98
N ILE A 57 -5.95 26.39 -9.96
CA ILE A 57 -7.33 25.89 -10.12
C ILE A 57 -8.37 27.00 -10.06
N GLU A 58 -7.97 28.23 -9.76
CA GLU A 58 -8.85 29.37 -9.54
C GLU A 58 -9.70 29.74 -10.78
N ARG A 59 -9.20 29.43 -11.99
CA ARG A 59 -9.92 29.64 -13.26
C ARG A 59 -10.73 28.44 -13.74
N ARG A 60 -10.77 27.35 -12.97
CA ARG A 60 -11.62 26.20 -13.31
C ARG A 60 -13.08 26.54 -13.01
N GLN A 61 -13.99 25.78 -13.60
CA GLN A 61 -15.43 25.90 -13.36
C GLN A 61 -15.80 25.31 -11.99
N LEU A 62 -15.35 25.96 -10.92
CA LEU A 62 -15.62 25.61 -9.53
C LEU A 62 -15.68 26.89 -8.69
N ARG A 63 -16.33 26.82 -7.53
CA ARG A 63 -16.30 27.89 -6.53
C ARG A 63 -15.20 27.63 -5.51
N LEU A 64 -14.20 28.50 -5.49
CA LEU A 64 -13.09 28.43 -4.55
C LEU A 64 -13.37 29.30 -3.31
N LEU A 65 -13.39 28.69 -2.13
CA LEU A 65 -13.57 29.35 -0.84
C LEU A 65 -12.28 29.24 -0.03
N ARG A 66 -11.75 30.39 0.42
CA ARG A 66 -10.58 30.45 1.30
C ARG A 66 -11.05 30.80 2.71
N LEU A 67 -10.73 29.96 3.68
CA LEU A 67 -11.11 30.13 5.07
C LEU A 67 -9.87 30.15 5.97
N PRO A 68 -9.78 31.08 6.94
CA PRO A 68 -8.75 31.00 7.96
C PRO A 68 -9.02 29.81 8.90
N VAL A 69 -7.96 29.20 9.41
CA VAL A 69 -8.10 28.25 10.53
C VAL A 69 -8.45 29.03 11.81
N PRO A 70 -9.50 28.65 12.56
CA PRO A 70 -9.84 29.32 13.82
C PRO A 70 -8.68 29.29 14.84
N GLU A 71 -8.52 30.37 15.61
CA GLU A 71 -7.43 30.52 16.59
C GLU A 71 -7.46 29.45 17.69
N SER A 72 -8.65 28.95 18.03
CA SER A 72 -8.86 27.89 19.02
C SER A 72 -8.34 26.51 18.57
N ILE A 73 -8.00 26.33 17.28
CA ILE A 73 -7.54 25.05 16.75
C ILE A 73 -6.01 24.95 16.89
N ALA A 74 -5.57 24.15 17.86
CA ALA A 74 -4.16 23.83 18.05
C ALA A 74 -3.62 22.90 16.95
N ILE A 75 -2.34 23.07 16.62
CA ILE A 75 -1.61 22.16 15.73
C ILE A 75 -1.33 20.87 16.49
N LYS A 76 -1.86 19.75 15.99
CA LYS A 76 -1.57 18.42 16.55
C LYS A 76 -0.11 18.07 16.27
N SER A 77 0.63 17.64 17.29
CA SER A 77 2.00 17.19 17.10
C SER A 77 2.06 15.84 16.34
N PRO A 78 3.21 15.49 15.71
CA PRO A 78 3.41 14.16 15.12
C PRO A 78 3.13 13.01 16.10
N GLU A 79 3.53 13.15 17.36
CA GLU A 79 3.39 12.15 18.43
C GLU A 79 1.91 11.95 18.77
N MET A 80 1.14 13.04 18.92
CA MET A 80 -0.30 12.95 19.14
C MET A 80 -1.00 12.25 17.97
N ARG A 81 -0.57 12.50 16.73
CA ARG A 81 -1.12 11.81 15.55
C ARG A 81 -0.78 10.32 15.58
N GLN A 82 0.47 9.97 15.93
CA GLN A 82 0.91 8.58 16.04
C GLN A 82 0.13 7.84 17.13
N GLN A 83 0.02 8.40 18.34
CA GLN A 83 -0.75 7.80 19.43
C GLN A 83 -2.21 7.56 19.06
N ARG A 84 -2.84 8.53 18.36
CA ARG A 84 -4.20 8.36 17.85
C ARG A 84 -4.30 7.22 16.83
N ARG A 85 -3.31 7.05 15.95
CA ARG A 85 -3.28 5.93 14.99
C ARG A 85 -3.11 4.59 15.70
N VAL A 86 -2.22 4.50 16.68
CA VAL A 86 -2.05 3.30 17.52
C VAL A 86 -3.38 2.88 18.14
N MET A 87 -4.07 3.80 18.81
CA MET A 87 -5.37 3.50 19.42
C MET A 87 -6.45 3.11 18.40
N ARG A 88 -6.43 3.69 17.20
CA ARG A 88 -7.37 3.32 16.12
C ARG A 88 -7.09 1.92 15.59
N PHE A 89 -5.83 1.58 15.33
CA PHE A 89 -5.47 0.22 14.90
C PHE A 89 -5.77 -0.81 15.97
N PHE A 90 -5.41 -0.54 17.23
CA PHE A 90 -5.71 -1.42 18.35
C PHE A 90 -7.21 -1.75 18.43
N ARG A 91 -8.07 -0.72 18.39
CA ARG A 91 -9.52 -0.90 18.40
C ARG A 91 -10.03 -1.62 17.15
N TYR A 92 -9.48 -1.31 15.98
CA TYR A 92 -9.91 -1.93 14.72
C TYR A 92 -9.61 -3.44 14.69
N PHE A 93 -8.45 -3.86 15.22
CA PHE A 93 -8.00 -5.25 15.20
C PHE A 93 -8.39 -6.06 16.45
N GLN A 94 -9.12 -5.48 17.41
CA GLN A 94 -9.44 -6.14 18.68
C GLN A 94 -10.16 -7.49 18.50
N ASP A 95 -11.05 -7.59 17.49
CA ASP A 95 -11.87 -8.77 17.20
C ASP A 95 -11.37 -9.53 15.95
N ALA A 96 -10.14 -9.28 15.52
CA ALA A 96 -9.61 -9.81 14.27
C ALA A 96 -9.24 -11.29 14.34
N ARG A 97 -9.58 -12.02 13.28
CA ARG A 97 -9.37 -13.48 13.13
C ARG A 97 -8.38 -13.76 12.02
N LEU A 98 -7.86 -14.98 12.01
CA LEU A 98 -6.98 -15.46 10.95
C LEU A 98 -7.80 -16.02 9.79
N HIS A 99 -7.49 -15.57 8.59
CA HIS A 99 -8.02 -16.12 7.34
C HIS A 99 -6.84 -16.50 6.45
N THR A 100 -6.91 -17.68 5.85
CA THR A 100 -5.87 -18.20 4.96
C THR A 100 -6.42 -18.29 3.55
N PHE A 101 -5.67 -17.77 2.59
CA PHE A 101 -5.98 -17.78 1.17
C PHE A 101 -4.93 -18.61 0.44
N ALA A 102 -5.35 -19.41 -0.54
CA ALA A 102 -4.42 -19.98 -1.50
C ALA A 102 -3.92 -18.86 -2.42
N LEU A 103 -2.62 -18.83 -2.70
CA LEU A 103 -2.04 -17.84 -3.61
C LEU A 103 -2.57 -17.95 -5.04
N SER A 104 -3.08 -19.12 -5.43
CA SER A 104 -3.74 -19.34 -6.71
C SER A 104 -5.10 -18.66 -6.84
N ASP A 105 -5.77 -18.39 -5.71
CA ASP A 105 -7.16 -17.94 -5.67
C ASP A 105 -7.27 -16.43 -5.39
N ILE A 106 -6.12 -15.75 -5.25
CA ILE A 106 -6.04 -14.36 -4.84
C ILE A 106 -5.00 -13.61 -5.66
N SER A 107 -5.36 -12.42 -6.13
CA SER A 107 -4.40 -11.52 -6.78
C SER A 107 -3.65 -10.66 -5.77
N CYS A 108 -2.39 -10.36 -6.04
CA CYS A 108 -1.56 -9.48 -5.21
C CYS A 108 -1.32 -8.15 -5.92
N GLU A 109 -1.57 -7.04 -5.22
CA GLU A 109 -1.29 -5.69 -5.73
C GLU A 109 -0.31 -4.94 -4.82
N GLY A 110 0.41 -3.96 -5.35
CA GLY A 110 1.35 -3.14 -4.57
C GLY A 110 2.62 -3.89 -4.15
N THR A 111 2.89 -5.02 -4.78
CA THR A 111 4.07 -5.88 -4.58
C THR A 111 4.39 -6.58 -5.89
N TRP A 112 5.63 -7.04 -6.05
CA TRP A 112 6.02 -7.99 -7.10
C TRP A 112 5.73 -9.44 -6.73
N PHE A 113 5.38 -9.73 -5.47
CA PHE A 113 5.08 -11.09 -5.01
C PHE A 113 3.76 -11.62 -5.57
N ASN A 114 3.76 -12.84 -6.11
CA ASN A 114 2.61 -13.55 -6.66
C ASN A 114 1.93 -12.80 -7.82
N THR A 115 2.75 -12.24 -8.72
CA THR A 115 2.33 -11.51 -9.93
C THR A 115 2.82 -12.18 -11.23
N GLY A 116 3.80 -13.08 -11.12
CA GLY A 116 4.41 -13.82 -12.21
C GLY A 116 4.28 -15.34 -12.09
N THR A 117 5.12 -16.05 -12.83
CA THR A 117 5.19 -17.52 -12.80
C THR A 117 6.29 -17.97 -11.83
N PRO A 118 5.98 -18.77 -10.78
CA PRO A 118 6.99 -19.28 -9.87
C PRO A 118 8.03 -20.14 -10.59
N LEU A 119 9.31 -19.99 -10.22
CA LEU A 119 10.39 -20.79 -10.78
C LEU A 119 10.35 -22.26 -10.31
N GLU A 120 10.95 -23.14 -11.11
CA GLU A 120 11.10 -24.54 -10.78
C GLU A 120 12.17 -24.78 -9.71
N TRP A 121 12.10 -25.94 -9.04
CA TRP A 121 13.03 -26.28 -7.96
C TRP A 121 14.51 -26.23 -8.36
N LYS A 122 14.85 -26.63 -9.60
CA LYS A 122 16.23 -26.57 -10.11
C LYS A 122 16.74 -25.14 -10.25
N GLU A 123 15.87 -24.24 -10.70
CA GLU A 123 16.17 -22.81 -10.83
C GLU A 123 16.32 -22.17 -9.46
N ILE A 124 15.44 -22.52 -8.51
CA ILE A 124 15.57 -22.07 -7.11
C ILE A 124 16.89 -22.56 -6.49
N HIS A 125 17.29 -23.80 -6.74
CA HIS A 125 18.58 -24.33 -6.27
C HIS A 125 19.76 -23.51 -6.80
N PHE A 126 19.78 -23.24 -8.11
CA PHE A 126 20.79 -22.38 -8.73
C PHE A 126 20.83 -20.99 -8.09
N LEU A 127 19.67 -20.36 -7.87
CA LEU A 127 19.59 -19.05 -7.23
C LEU A 127 20.19 -19.09 -5.81
N GLN A 128 19.93 -20.14 -5.03
CA GLN A 128 20.50 -20.25 -3.67
C GLN A 128 22.02 -20.35 -3.67
N GLU A 129 22.61 -21.09 -4.62
CA GLU A 129 24.06 -21.22 -4.77
C GLU A 129 24.70 -19.90 -5.22
N THR A 130 24.14 -19.28 -6.27
CA THR A 130 24.66 -18.04 -6.86
C THR A 130 24.52 -16.86 -5.90
N LEU A 131 23.35 -16.69 -5.27
CA LEU A 131 23.08 -15.59 -4.34
C LEU A 131 23.65 -15.84 -2.94
N ARG A 132 24.11 -17.06 -2.65
CA ARG A 132 24.62 -17.50 -1.33
C ARG A 132 23.65 -17.15 -0.20
N SER A 133 22.36 -17.28 -0.46
CA SER A 133 21.26 -16.87 0.41
C SER A 133 20.12 -17.88 0.29
N ARG A 134 19.35 -18.06 1.37
CA ARG A 134 18.14 -18.86 1.30
C ARG A 134 17.10 -18.14 0.44
N VAL A 135 16.59 -18.82 -0.57
CA VAL A 135 15.53 -18.31 -1.45
C VAL A 135 14.20 -18.89 -0.98
N PHE A 136 13.32 -18.02 -0.49
CA PHE A 136 11.97 -18.42 -0.06
C PHE A 136 10.99 -18.49 -1.21
N TRP A 137 11.18 -17.62 -2.20
CA TRP A 137 10.33 -17.50 -3.37
C TRP A 137 11.13 -16.90 -4.52
N ALA A 138 10.85 -17.33 -5.74
CA ALA A 138 11.27 -16.61 -6.93
C ALA A 138 10.21 -16.78 -8.01
N GLU A 139 9.94 -15.71 -8.75
CA GLU A 139 9.00 -15.73 -9.85
C GLU A 139 9.49 -14.86 -11.01
N ARG A 140 9.11 -15.26 -12.22
CA ARG A 140 9.35 -14.50 -13.43
C ARG A 140 8.10 -13.72 -13.81
N ALA A 141 8.25 -12.40 -13.96
CA ALA A 141 7.23 -11.49 -14.44
C ALA A 141 7.74 -10.79 -15.71
N ALA A 142 7.35 -11.29 -16.89
CA ALA A 142 7.87 -10.85 -18.18
C ALA A 142 9.42 -10.86 -18.24
N GLU A 143 10.06 -9.72 -18.46
CA GLU A 143 11.53 -9.56 -18.51
C GLU A 143 12.15 -9.27 -17.13
N HIS A 144 11.41 -9.51 -16.06
CA HIS A 144 11.84 -9.26 -14.68
C HIS A 144 11.81 -10.55 -13.85
N LEU A 145 12.79 -10.69 -12.95
CA LEU A 145 12.80 -11.75 -11.96
C LEU A 145 12.71 -11.16 -10.55
N TYR A 146 11.73 -11.61 -9.78
CA TYR A 146 11.55 -11.21 -8.40
C TYR A 146 11.90 -12.34 -7.46
N ILE A 147 12.74 -12.07 -6.45
CA ILE A 147 13.28 -13.09 -5.54
C ILE A 147 13.12 -12.63 -4.09
N ILE A 148 12.59 -13.50 -3.23
CA ILE A 148 12.53 -13.27 -1.79
C ILE A 148 13.63 -14.06 -1.09
N THR A 149 14.48 -13.34 -0.36
CA THR A 149 15.68 -13.89 0.29
C THR A 149 15.71 -13.64 1.80
N ASP A 150 16.57 -14.33 2.56
CA ASP A 150 16.74 -14.07 4.00
C ASP A 150 17.59 -12.81 4.30
N LYS A 151 18.43 -12.39 3.35
CA LYS A 151 19.36 -11.27 3.50
C LYS A 151 19.53 -10.49 2.20
N VAL A 152 20.15 -9.32 2.33
CA VAL A 152 20.60 -8.53 1.18
C VAL A 152 21.62 -9.36 0.40
N VAL A 153 21.44 -9.42 -0.91
CA VAL A 153 22.32 -10.15 -1.83
C VAL A 153 23.30 -9.19 -2.50
N ASP A 154 24.44 -9.73 -2.92
CA ASP A 154 25.48 -8.95 -3.61
C ASP A 154 25.06 -8.58 -5.04
N GLU A 155 25.37 -7.35 -5.47
CA GLU A 155 24.98 -6.85 -6.79
C GLU A 155 25.66 -7.63 -7.93
N HIS A 156 26.91 -8.12 -7.75
CA HIS A 156 27.56 -8.94 -8.77
C HIS A 156 26.87 -10.29 -8.95
N ALA A 157 26.34 -10.88 -7.87
CA ALA A 157 25.56 -12.10 -7.96
C ALA A 157 24.25 -11.89 -8.75
N LEU A 158 23.65 -10.69 -8.64
CA LEU A 158 22.46 -10.34 -9.43
C LEU A 158 22.76 -10.27 -10.93
N LEU A 159 23.90 -9.71 -11.34
CA LEU A 159 24.31 -9.67 -12.76
C LEU A 159 24.44 -11.08 -13.36
N ILE A 160 24.99 -12.03 -12.61
CA ILE A 160 25.09 -13.44 -13.03
C ILE A 160 23.70 -14.04 -13.23
N VAL A 161 22.76 -13.74 -12.32
CA VAL A 161 21.37 -14.18 -12.44
C VAL A 161 20.69 -13.55 -13.65
N GLU A 162 20.86 -12.25 -13.89
CA GLU A 162 20.31 -11.55 -15.06
C GLU A 162 20.76 -12.18 -16.37
N GLU A 163 22.06 -12.44 -16.51
CA GLU A 163 22.64 -13.09 -17.69
C GLU A 163 22.13 -14.53 -17.87
N THR A 164 22.11 -15.31 -16.78
CA THR A 164 21.71 -16.73 -16.82
C THR A 164 20.24 -16.90 -17.18
N PHE A 165 19.36 -16.11 -16.56
CA PHE A 165 17.91 -16.17 -16.80
C PHE A 165 17.47 -15.35 -18.03
N ARG A 166 18.38 -14.57 -18.62
CA ARG A 166 18.12 -13.65 -19.73
C ARG A 166 16.95 -12.71 -19.41
N VAL A 167 17.05 -12.03 -18.28
CA VAL A 167 16.08 -11.03 -17.82
C VAL A 167 16.74 -9.66 -17.81
N ALA A 168 15.94 -8.61 -18.05
CA ALA A 168 16.43 -7.24 -18.07
C ALA A 168 16.84 -6.76 -16.68
N HIS A 169 16.10 -7.20 -15.65
CA HIS A 169 16.32 -6.79 -14.26
C HIS A 169 15.96 -7.90 -13.27
N VAL A 170 16.75 -8.03 -12.21
CA VAL A 170 16.40 -8.80 -11.01
C VAL A 170 16.09 -7.85 -9.85
N THR A 171 15.02 -8.10 -9.11
CA THR A 171 14.74 -7.40 -7.85
C THR A 171 14.62 -8.39 -6.71
N THR A 172 15.28 -8.07 -5.60
CA THR A 172 15.25 -8.91 -4.40
C THR A 172 14.59 -8.20 -3.24
N ALA A 173 13.75 -8.92 -2.50
CA ALA A 173 13.17 -8.45 -1.25
C ALA A 173 13.58 -9.36 -0.09
N GLY A 174 13.99 -8.76 1.03
CA GLY A 174 14.21 -9.51 2.26
C GLY A 174 12.88 -9.98 2.84
N VAL A 175 12.79 -11.26 3.23
CA VAL A 175 11.57 -11.87 3.81
C VAL A 175 11.05 -11.11 5.04
N HIS A 176 11.93 -10.46 5.78
CA HIS A 176 11.58 -9.65 6.95
C HIS A 176 10.67 -8.45 6.61
N ARG A 177 10.65 -7.97 5.35
CA ARG A 177 9.80 -6.84 4.90
C ARG A 177 8.30 -7.18 4.96
N PHE A 178 7.97 -8.47 4.87
CA PHE A 178 6.59 -8.97 4.95
C PHE A 178 6.06 -9.10 6.38
N VAL A 179 6.91 -8.90 7.40
CA VAL A 179 6.53 -9.11 8.81
C VAL A 179 5.48 -8.08 9.24
N LYS A 180 4.29 -8.55 9.61
CA LYS A 180 3.19 -7.70 10.10
C LYS A 180 2.82 -6.56 9.15
N LEU A 181 2.99 -6.78 7.85
CA LEU A 181 2.65 -5.80 6.83
C LEU A 181 1.13 -5.57 6.80
N LEU A 182 0.71 -4.31 6.72
CA LEU A 182 -0.70 -3.96 6.55
C LEU A 182 -1.13 -4.23 5.11
N LEU A 183 -2.22 -4.96 4.95
CA LEU A 183 -2.84 -5.31 3.67
C LEU A 183 -4.22 -4.67 3.55
N GLY A 184 -4.62 -4.32 2.33
CA GLY A 184 -6.03 -4.13 1.97
C GLY A 184 -6.61 -5.44 1.45
N LEU A 185 -7.81 -5.80 1.91
CA LEU A 185 -8.58 -6.93 1.39
C LEU A 185 -9.66 -6.36 0.48
N LEU A 186 -9.53 -6.60 -0.82
CA LEU A 186 -10.34 -5.99 -1.85
C LEU A 186 -11.22 -7.01 -2.57
N ASN A 187 -12.41 -6.61 -2.99
CA ASN A 187 -13.24 -7.38 -3.93
C ASN A 187 -12.71 -7.26 -5.38
N ALA A 188 -13.37 -7.95 -6.32
CA ALA A 188 -13.00 -7.95 -7.73
C ALA A 188 -13.15 -6.56 -8.39
N GLU A 189 -14.01 -5.70 -7.86
CA GLU A 189 -14.20 -4.32 -8.30
C GLU A 189 -13.12 -3.35 -7.77
N GLY A 190 -12.23 -3.83 -6.89
CA GLY A 190 -11.15 -3.04 -6.30
C GLY A 190 -11.55 -2.24 -5.06
N ASP A 191 -12.73 -2.50 -4.48
CA ASP A 191 -13.17 -1.91 -3.22
C ASP A 191 -12.52 -2.57 -2.03
N CYS A 192 -12.01 -1.74 -1.12
CA CYS A 192 -11.44 -2.23 0.12
C CYS A 192 -12.57 -2.63 1.09
N LEU A 193 -12.76 -3.95 1.26
CA LEU A 193 -13.72 -4.53 2.19
C LEU A 193 -13.24 -4.38 3.65
N ALA A 194 -11.94 -4.55 3.87
CA ALA A 194 -11.29 -4.37 5.16
C ALA A 194 -9.78 -4.19 5.00
N ILE A 195 -9.12 -3.83 6.10
CA ILE A 195 -7.66 -3.97 6.20
C ILE A 195 -7.31 -5.20 7.05
N GLY A 196 -6.11 -5.72 6.83
CA GLY A 196 -5.58 -6.88 7.53
C GLY A 196 -4.10 -6.73 7.85
N ILE A 197 -3.58 -7.58 8.72
CA ILE A 197 -2.16 -7.69 9.03
C ILE A 197 -1.67 -9.02 8.47
N LEU A 198 -0.64 -9.01 7.65
CA LEU A 198 0.03 -10.20 7.17
C LEU A 198 0.65 -10.96 8.36
N GLU A 199 0.17 -12.19 8.57
CA GLU A 199 0.63 -13.05 9.66
C GLU A 199 1.66 -14.06 9.19
N ARG A 200 1.43 -14.68 8.03
CA ARG A 200 2.33 -15.70 7.50
C ARG A 200 2.17 -15.83 5.99
N ILE A 201 3.29 -16.03 5.30
CA ILE A 201 3.30 -16.60 3.95
C ILE A 201 3.90 -18.00 4.08
N ASP A 202 3.16 -19.01 3.63
CA ASP A 202 3.66 -20.37 3.46
C ASP A 202 4.05 -20.54 2.00
N PHE A 203 5.34 -20.34 1.71
CA PHE A 203 5.86 -20.46 0.34
C PHE A 203 5.80 -21.90 -0.20
N VAL A 204 5.81 -22.91 0.68
CA VAL A 204 5.77 -24.33 0.30
C VAL A 204 4.34 -24.73 -0.08
N HIS A 205 3.38 -24.45 0.80
CA HIS A 205 1.97 -24.74 0.56
C HIS A 205 1.27 -23.68 -0.29
N ARG A 206 1.99 -22.62 -0.69
CA ARG A 206 1.50 -21.48 -1.48
C ARG A 206 0.23 -20.86 -0.89
N THR A 207 0.29 -20.54 0.40
CA THR A 207 -0.82 -19.87 1.11
C THR A 207 -0.35 -18.60 1.80
N ILE A 208 -1.29 -17.66 1.98
CA ILE A 208 -1.08 -16.42 2.72
C ILE A 208 -2.14 -16.31 3.82
N THR A 209 -1.69 -16.05 5.05
CA THR A 209 -2.56 -15.91 6.22
C THR A 209 -2.57 -14.46 6.68
N VAL A 210 -3.78 -13.92 6.83
CA VAL A 210 -4.04 -12.52 7.16
C VAL A 210 -4.91 -12.44 8.41
N ARG A 211 -4.56 -11.56 9.34
CA ARG A 211 -5.40 -11.19 10.48
C ARG A 211 -6.28 -10.01 10.10
N THR A 212 -7.59 -10.16 10.16
CA THR A 212 -8.55 -9.08 9.81
C THR A 212 -9.82 -9.19 10.66
N PRO A 213 -10.51 -8.07 10.98
CA PRO A 213 -11.84 -8.11 11.58
C PRO A 213 -12.95 -8.49 10.59
N LEU A 214 -12.64 -8.61 9.29
CA LEU A 214 -13.58 -9.07 8.28
C LEU A 214 -13.99 -10.52 8.56
N ARG A 215 -15.29 -10.75 8.82
CA ARG A 215 -15.80 -12.09 9.19
C ARG A 215 -15.99 -13.01 8.00
N ASP A 216 -16.57 -12.47 6.93
CA ASP A 216 -16.79 -13.17 5.67
C ASP A 216 -15.76 -12.67 4.65
N VAL A 217 -14.87 -13.57 4.26
CA VAL A 217 -13.78 -13.29 3.31
C VAL A 217 -14.04 -13.86 1.92
N SER A 218 -15.23 -14.43 1.68
CA SER A 218 -15.58 -15.03 0.38
C SER A 218 -15.57 -14.02 -0.77
N GLY A 219 -15.87 -12.76 -0.49
CA GLY A 219 -15.83 -11.66 -1.46
C GLY A 219 -14.42 -11.08 -1.69
N VAL A 220 -13.39 -11.57 -1.02
CA VAL A 220 -12.01 -11.06 -1.16
C VAL A 220 -11.36 -11.72 -2.37
N ALA A 221 -11.02 -10.91 -3.38
CA ALA A 221 -10.36 -11.34 -4.61
C ALA A 221 -8.92 -10.80 -4.75
N ILE A 222 -8.59 -9.72 -4.04
CA ILE A 222 -7.31 -9.04 -4.14
C ILE A 222 -6.74 -8.75 -2.75
N LEU A 223 -5.47 -9.05 -2.53
CA LEU A 223 -4.68 -8.55 -1.40
C LEU A 223 -3.75 -7.43 -1.87
N ARG A 224 -4.04 -6.20 -1.43
CA ARG A 224 -3.18 -5.05 -1.72
C ARG A 224 -2.15 -4.85 -0.62
N PHE A 225 -0.88 -5.06 -0.95
CA PHE A 225 0.25 -4.87 -0.06
C PHE A 225 0.46 -3.38 0.21
N GLY A 226 0.38 -3.00 1.48
CA GLY A 226 0.59 -1.64 1.94
C GLY A 226 2.06 -1.35 2.23
N GLY A 227 2.33 -0.14 2.73
CA GLY A 227 3.68 0.31 3.08
C GLY A 227 3.95 0.42 4.58
N LEU A 228 3.13 -0.17 5.44
CA LEU A 228 3.24 0.01 6.90
C LEU A 228 3.23 -1.33 7.61
N ASN A 229 4.15 -1.55 8.54
CA ASN A 229 4.16 -2.73 9.40
C ASN A 229 3.47 -2.38 10.73
N VAL A 230 2.39 -3.09 11.06
CA VAL A 230 1.52 -2.81 12.21
C VAL A 230 1.29 -4.08 13.01
N ARG A 231 1.57 -4.02 14.31
CA ARG A 231 1.24 -5.11 15.25
C ARG A 231 -0.24 -5.09 15.62
N PRO A 232 -0.81 -6.23 16.07
CA PRO A 232 -2.20 -6.28 16.55
C PRO A 232 -2.49 -5.34 17.72
N ASP A 233 -1.48 -4.97 18.52
CA ASP A 233 -1.59 -3.95 19.58
C ASP A 233 -1.70 -2.50 19.05
N GLY A 234 -1.72 -2.34 17.72
CA GLY A 234 -1.80 -1.07 17.00
C GLY A 234 -0.45 -0.37 16.80
N LYS A 235 0.65 -0.88 17.34
CA LYS A 235 1.96 -0.25 17.20
C LYS A 235 2.49 -0.37 15.77
N GLU A 236 2.84 0.77 15.19
CA GLU A 236 3.60 0.86 13.94
C GLU A 236 5.07 0.49 14.22
N ILE A 237 5.62 -0.49 13.51
CA ILE A 237 6.97 -1.02 13.75
C ILE A 237 7.93 -0.85 12.57
N GLY A 238 7.44 -0.40 11.42
CA GLY A 238 8.23 -0.28 10.21
C GLY A 238 7.43 0.28 9.04
N VAL A 239 8.13 0.62 7.97
CA VAL A 239 7.58 1.11 6.72
C VAL A 239 8.26 0.36 5.59
N VAL A 240 7.48 -0.06 4.61
CA VAL A 240 7.95 -0.59 3.32
C VAL A 240 7.71 0.47 2.26
N ARG A 241 8.76 0.80 1.51
CA ARG A 241 8.69 1.81 0.44
C ARG A 241 8.22 1.17 -0.87
N PRO A 242 7.61 1.95 -1.78
CA PRO A 242 7.27 1.45 -3.11
C PRO A 242 8.47 0.81 -3.81
N GLY A 243 8.28 -0.39 -4.35
CA GLY A 243 9.30 -1.16 -5.06
C GLY A 243 10.21 -2.02 -4.19
N GLU A 244 10.09 -1.98 -2.85
CA GLU A 244 10.90 -2.84 -1.96
C GLU A 244 10.34 -4.26 -1.77
N ILE A 245 9.10 -4.50 -2.20
CA ILE A 245 8.41 -5.79 -2.19
C ILE A 245 7.62 -5.99 -3.48
#